data_AF-A0AAD3NGH2-F1
#
_entry.id   AF-A0AAD3NGH2-F1
#
_cell.length_a   1.000
_cell.length_b   1.000
_cell.length_c   1.000
_cell.angle_alpha   90.00
_cell.angle_beta   90.00
_cell.angle_gamma   90.00
#
_symmetry.space_group_name_H-M   'P 1'
#
loop_
_entity.id
_entity.type
_entity.pdbx_description
1 polymer ?
#
loop_
_entity_poly.entity_id
_entity_poly.type
_entity_poly.pdbx_seq_one_letter_code
_entity_poly.pdbx_strand_id
1 'polypeptide(L)' 'LTDGGKAAKSGIAVGDLVLSIDGIATEGMNHLEAQNKIKSCADNLSLTLQKAPSVPKPPPVAPKTSAPPQVTNGPQ' A
#
# COMPACT_ATOMS: atom_id res chain seq x y z
N LEU A 1 -1.89 6.33 2.02
CA LEU A 1 -1.07 6.99 0.98
C LEU A 1 -1.99 7.91 0.19
N THR A 2 -1.53 9.12 -0.17
CA THR A 2 -2.32 10.05 -1.00
C THR A 2 -1.91 9.87 -2.46
N ASP A 3 -2.90 9.74 -3.35
CA ASP A 3 -2.66 9.64 -4.79
C ASP A 3 -1.94 10.88 -5.32
N GLY A 4 -0.88 10.65 -6.10
CA GLY A 4 -0.02 11.74 -6.60
C GLY A 4 0.87 12.42 -5.55
N GLY A 5 0.87 11.94 -4.29
CA GLY A 5 1.76 12.43 -3.24
C GLY A 5 3.24 12.10 -3.47
N LYS A 6 4.15 12.70 -2.68
CA LYS A 6 5.60 12.46 -2.80
C LYS A 6 5.97 10.97 -2.76
N ALA A 7 5.31 10.21 -1.87
CA ALA A 7 5.51 8.77 -1.75
C ALA A 7 5.10 7.99 -3.02
N ALA A 8 3.99 8.35 -3.66
CA ALA A 8 3.58 7.73 -4.91
C ALA A 8 4.56 8.06 -6.06
N LYS A 9 5.06 9.30 -6.11
CA LYS A 9 6.07 9.75 -7.09
C LYS A 9 7.43 9.07 -6.92
N SER A 10 7.81 8.74 -5.69
CA SER A 10 9.02 7.96 -5.38
C SER A 10 8.80 6.44 -5.48
N GLY A 11 7.63 5.99 -5.93
CA GLY A 11 7.31 4.58 -6.11
C GLY A 11 7.16 3.81 -4.80
N ILE A 12 6.88 4.47 -3.68
CA ILE A 12 6.62 3.83 -2.38
C ILE A 12 5.19 3.31 -2.39
N ALA A 13 5.02 2.04 -2.05
CA ALA A 13 3.73 1.37 -1.99
C ALA A 13 3.38 0.97 -0.55
N VAL A 14 2.08 0.76 -0.30
CA VAL A 14 1.64 0.13 0.95
C VAL A 14 2.24 -1.27 1.03
N GLY A 15 2.84 -1.59 2.17
CA GLY A 15 3.51 -2.87 2.41
C GLY A 15 5.03 -2.82 2.24
N ASP A 16 5.58 -1.75 1.67
CA ASP A 16 7.04 -1.57 1.65
C ASP A 16 7.56 -1.42 3.08
N LEU A 17 8.64 -2.11 3.41
CA LEU A 17 9.25 -2.11 4.74
C LEU A 17 10.37 -1.08 4.80
N VAL A 18 10.31 -0.16 5.77
CA VAL A 18 11.35 0.86 5.96
C VAL A 18 12.54 0.27 6.71
N LEU A 19 13.72 0.28 6.08
CA LEU A 19 14.99 -0.18 6.65
C LEU A 19 15.78 0.96 7.31
N SER A 20 15.69 2.17 6.77
CA SER A 20 16.34 3.35 7.36
C SER A 20 15.58 4.64 7.07
N ILE A 21 15.63 5.58 8.01
CA ILE A 21 15.08 6.94 7.89
C ILE A 21 16.24 7.92 8.05
N ASP A 22 16.48 8.71 7.02
CA ASP A 22 17.54 9.72 6.96
C ASP A 22 18.94 9.15 7.27
N GLY A 23 19.23 7.97 6.72
CA GLY A 23 20.49 7.26 6.95
C GLY A 23 20.58 6.49 8.27
N ILE A 24 19.57 6.58 9.16
CA ILE A 24 19.54 5.85 10.43
C ILE A 24 18.67 4.60 10.31
N ALA A 25 19.23 3.43 10.64
CA ALA A 25 18.49 2.17 10.64
C ALA A 25 17.25 2.23 11.54
N THR A 26 16.18 1.59 11.10
CA THR A 26 14.92 1.47 11.87
C THR A 26 14.92 0.32 12.86
N GLU A 27 15.98 -0.49 12.90
CA GLU A 27 16.13 -1.57 13.87
C GLU A 27 16.18 -1.01 15.30
N GLY A 28 15.31 -1.51 16.17
CA GLY A 28 15.16 -1.00 17.54
C GLY A 28 14.46 0.35 17.67
N MET A 29 14.09 1.00 16.56
CA MET A 29 13.37 2.27 16.57
C MET A 29 11.90 2.06 16.90
N ASN A 30 11.36 2.84 17.83
CA ASN A 30 9.93 2.82 18.10
C ASN A 30 9.16 3.68 17.08
N HIS A 31 7.84 3.49 17.01
CA HIS A 31 7.00 4.22 16.04
C HIS A 31 7.05 5.75 16.23
N LEU A 32 7.26 6.24 17.46
CA LEU A 32 7.33 7.67 17.74
C LEU A 32 8.64 8.27 17.19
N GLU A 33 9.76 7.60 17.38
CA GLU A 33 11.06 8.01 16.84
C GLU A 33 11.05 8.05 15.32
N ALA A 34 10.46 7.04 14.67
CA ALA A 34 10.31 7.02 13.22
C ALA A 34 9.48 8.21 12.73
N GLN A 35 8.35 8.48 13.38
CA GLN A 35 7.52 9.63 13.06
C GLN A 35 8.25 10.95 13.29
N ASN A 36 8.99 11.09 14.39
CA ASN A 36 9.71 12.32 14.71
C ASN A 36 10.79 12.61 13.67
N LYS A 37 11.52 11.60 13.21
CA LYS A 37 12.51 11.75 12.14
C LYS A 37 11.87 12.21 10.83
N ILE A 38 10.78 11.55 10.42
CA ILE A 38 10.03 11.92 9.21
C ILE A 38 9.47 13.35 9.30
N LYS A 39 8.95 13.73 10.48
CA LYS A 39 8.39 15.07 10.71
C LYS A 39 9.46 16.16 10.81
N SER A 40 10.65 15.82 11.28
CA SER A 40 11.78 16.76 11.43
C SER A 40 12.50 17.06 10.12
N CYS A 41 12.32 16.24 9.08
CA CYS A 41 12.84 16.51 7.74
C CYS A 41 12.01 17.62 7.07
N ALA A 42 12.60 18.82 6.93
CA ALA A 42 11.92 19.99 6.35
C ALA A 42 11.92 19.97 4.81
N ASP A 43 13.09 19.71 4.19
CA ASP A 43 13.26 19.82 2.74
C ASP A 43 13.30 18.45 2.06
N ASN A 44 14.24 17.60 2.48
CA ASN A 44 14.48 16.29 1.89
C ASN A 44 14.46 15.21 2.98
N LEU A 45 13.91 14.04 2.62
CA LEU A 45 13.85 12.87 3.47
C LEU A 45 14.36 11.67 2.67
N SER A 46 15.44 11.06 3.14
CA SER A 46 15.97 9.81 2.57
C SER A 46 15.35 8.60 3.25
N LEU A 47 14.81 7.66 2.48
CA LEU A 47 14.26 6.40 2.99
C LEU A 47 14.89 5.24 2.24
N THR A 48 15.40 4.26 2.98
CA THR A 48 15.76 2.95 2.41
C THR A 48 14.61 2.00 2.69
N LEU A 49 14.09 1.36 1.65
CA LEU A 49 12.92 0.48 1.73
C LEU A 49 13.23 -0.89 1.14
N GLN A 50 12.70 -1.92 1.76
CA GLN A 50 12.55 -3.24 1.15
C GLN A 50 11.19 -3.32 0.48
N LYS A 51 11.19 -3.66 -0.81
CA LYS A 51 9.96 -3.81 -1.59
C LYS A 51 9.11 -4.92 -1.03
N ALA A 52 7.82 -4.62 -0.86
CA ALA A 52 6.84 -5.65 -0.55
C ALA A 52 6.87 -6.72 -1.66
N PRO A 53 6.70 -8.00 -1.33
CA PRO A 53 6.48 -9.02 -2.35
C PRO A 53 5.24 -8.63 -3.16
N SER A 54 5.46 -8.29 -4.43
CA SER A 54 4.38 -8.04 -5.36
C SER A 54 3.69 -9.38 -5.59
N VAL A 55 2.54 -9.60 -4.95
CA VAL A 55 1.64 -10.66 -5.37
C VAL A 55 1.27 -10.36 -6.82
N PRO A 56 1.59 -11.25 -7.78
CA PRO A 56 1.14 -11.08 -9.15
C PRO A 56 -0.38 -10.91 -9.11
N LYS A 57 -0.87 -9.80 -9.65
CA LYS A 57 -2.32 -9.56 -9.76
C LYS A 57 -2.90 -10.80 -10.45
N PRO A 58 -3.87 -11.52 -9.85
CA PRO A 58 -4.52 -12.62 -10.54
C PRO A 58 -5.08 -12.08 -11.87
N PRO A 59 -5.00 -12.83 -12.97
CA PRO A 59 -5.45 -12.38 -14.27
C PRO A 59 -6.91 -11.87 -14.16
N PRO A 60 -7.28 -10.80 -14.87
CA PRO A 60 -8.61 -10.23 -14.77
C PRO A 60 -9.62 -11.33 -15.13
N VAL A 61 -10.41 -11.77 -14.15
CA VAL A 61 -11.56 -12.62 -14.43
C VAL A 61 -12.53 -11.77 -15.25
N ALA A 62 -12.81 -12.20 -16.48
CA ALA A 62 -13.76 -11.52 -17.36
C ALA A 62 -15.11 -11.31 -16.64
N PRO A 63 -15.80 -10.18 -16.85
CA PRO A 63 -17.07 -9.90 -16.18
C PRO A 63 -18.13 -10.90 -16.65
N LYS A 64 -18.57 -11.80 -15.76
CA LYS A 64 -19.80 -12.55 -15.99
C LYS A 64 -20.97 -11.63 -15.67
N THR A 65 -21.61 -11.18 -16.75
CA THR A 65 -22.88 -10.47 -16.79
C THR A 65 -23.89 -11.03 -15.79
N SER A 66 -24.52 -10.10 -15.09
CA SER A 66 -25.71 -10.24 -14.26
C SER A 66 -26.83 -11.05 -14.91
N ALA A 67 -27.35 -12.05 -14.20
CA ALA A 67 -28.74 -12.49 -14.32
C ALA A 67 -29.24 -12.98 -12.95
N PRO A 68 -30.28 -12.39 -12.34
CA PRO A 68 -30.89 -12.93 -11.13
C PRO A 68 -31.73 -14.18 -11.47
N PRO A 69 -31.80 -15.20 -10.59
CA PRO A 69 -32.73 -16.31 -10.78
C PRO A 69 -34.16 -15.80 -10.60
N GLN A 70 -34.96 -15.83 -11.67
CA GLN A 70 -36.41 -15.67 -11.59
C GLN A 70 -36.99 -16.91 -10.89
N VAL A 71 -37.45 -16.73 -9.66
CA VAL A 71 -38.27 -17.72 -8.96
C VAL A 71 -39.71 -17.48 -9.37
N THR A 72 -40.21 -18.28 -10.33
CA THR A 72 -41.65 -18.32 -10.65
C THR A 72 -42.36 -19.31 -9.75
N ASN A 73 -43.42 -18.85 -9.08
CA ASN A 73 -44.27 -19.66 -8.21
C ASN A 73 -45.50 -20.17 -9.00
N GLY A 74 -45.76 -21.49 -8.95
CA GLY A 74 -47.08 -22.15 -9.14
C GLY A 74 -47.46 -22.63 -10.56
N PRO A 75 -48.46 -23.54 -10.72
CA PRO A 75 -49.39 -24.08 -9.70
C PRO A 75 -49.45 -25.63 -9.59
N GLN A 76 -50.00 -26.12 -8.48
CA GLN A 76 -50.69 -27.42 -8.38
C GLN A 76 -52.20 -27.16 -8.32
#